data_AF-A0A7G1P430-F1
#
_entry.id   AF-A0A7G1P430-F1
#
_cell.length_a   1.000
_cell.length_b   1.000
_cell.length_c   1.000
_cell.angle_alpha   90.00
_cell.angle_beta   90.00
_cell.angle_gamma   90.00
#
_symmetry.space_group_name_H-M   'P 1'
#
loop_
_entity.id
_entity.type
_entity.pdbx_description
1 polymer ?
#
loop_
_entity_poly.entity_id
_entity_poly.type
_entity_poly.pdbx_seq_one_letter_code
_entity_poly.pdbx_strand_id
1 'polypeptide(L)'
;MVIDRAWRGLGPGLDSLSGPGGAPLTRTVKLIVLPLVVRPSLHPELAADFLDPRQAARLETLIREAGARLVATAQWFTLLKKTRRALGIVAGNPQDLYFQLCFELATEHEEPSNGAEAVARAALVEVANAAGGRTVEALKDHLADDVRRSRLDGNLAAAWESRQTAPAGDADVAARAAVQAAASVLEACGAPGPERDSASFEAMVEGGHGSLFGRALWARAGGGVSGAVSGGVPGGVPGGVWGRDDLPAHLKLTEHLVPPRPEVGRGASTATLPAPLDRTLFERLFVVLQSSVRREELPTVPELVRREVGRSCAPLGLHDESLRVAVVLGGRLAVGLDPLGNGDSVPGRTAAHRAVNSRWQREASVLRARRMTVAPRPDPDGGVLDALARDLRTPWVAYMRRLWVRLHGRDVRDAPLNDMASAWALLDGVARSVMMDHRARVRAALRTLSATAAPTAAPTAAPAAGQRSS
;
A
#
# COMPACT_ATOMS: atom_id res chain seq x y z
N MET A 1 -20.66 -7.70 -12.61
CA MET A 1 -22.05 -8.14 -12.82
C MET A 1 -22.16 -9.64 -13.06
N VAL A 2 -21.42 -10.23 -14.01
CA VAL A 2 -21.52 -11.68 -14.30
C VAL A 2 -21.17 -12.57 -13.11
N ILE A 3 -19.99 -12.37 -12.50
CA ILE A 3 -19.56 -13.15 -11.31
C ILE A 3 -20.57 -13.02 -10.16
N ASP A 4 -21.09 -11.82 -9.90
CA ASP A 4 -22.04 -11.57 -8.83
C ASP A 4 -23.36 -12.34 -9.04
N ARG A 5 -23.90 -12.29 -10.27
CA ARG A 5 -25.11 -13.04 -10.64
C ARG A 5 -24.89 -14.55 -10.55
N ALA A 6 -23.81 -15.05 -11.13
CA ALA A 6 -23.48 -16.49 -11.12
C ALA A 6 -23.31 -17.01 -9.70
N TRP A 7 -22.61 -16.26 -8.85
CA TRP A 7 -22.41 -16.57 -7.44
C TRP A 7 -23.72 -16.69 -6.67
N ARG A 8 -24.63 -15.73 -6.84
CA ARG A 8 -25.96 -15.75 -6.21
C ARG A 8 -26.81 -16.93 -6.67
N GLY A 9 -26.60 -17.41 -7.90
CA GLY A 9 -27.27 -18.59 -8.44
C GLY A 9 -26.83 -19.92 -7.81
N LEU A 10 -25.74 -19.95 -7.03
CA LEU A 10 -25.25 -21.16 -6.38
C LEU A 10 -26.10 -21.61 -5.18
N GLY A 11 -26.90 -20.70 -4.61
CA GLY A 11 -27.73 -21.00 -3.44
C GLY A 11 -27.00 -20.84 -2.10
N PRO A 12 -27.50 -21.47 -1.01
CA PRO A 12 -27.00 -21.29 0.35
C PRO A 12 -25.64 -21.99 0.60
N GLY A 13 -25.01 -21.67 1.74
CA GLY A 13 -23.77 -22.33 2.20
C GLY A 13 -22.48 -21.59 1.89
N LEU A 14 -22.55 -20.40 1.29
CA LEU A 14 -21.40 -19.58 0.91
C LEU A 14 -21.18 -18.36 1.83
N ASP A 15 -21.80 -18.34 3.01
CA ASP A 15 -21.85 -17.16 3.89
C ASP A 15 -20.45 -16.68 4.30
N SER A 16 -19.53 -17.62 4.56
CA SER A 16 -18.16 -17.30 5.00
C SER A 16 -17.29 -16.70 3.87
N LEU A 17 -17.74 -16.83 2.62
CA LEU A 17 -17.11 -16.31 1.40
C LEU A 17 -17.91 -15.16 0.76
N SER A 18 -19.03 -14.77 1.37
CA SER A 18 -19.94 -13.74 0.88
C SER A 18 -19.96 -12.51 1.78
N GLY A 19 -20.25 -11.34 1.21
CA GLY A 19 -20.55 -10.13 1.97
C GLY A 19 -21.99 -10.10 2.48
N PRO A 20 -22.39 -9.10 3.29
CA PRO A 20 -23.73 -9.02 3.89
C PRO A 20 -24.89 -9.06 2.89
N GLY A 21 -24.66 -8.63 1.65
CA GLY A 21 -25.66 -8.67 0.59
C GLY A 21 -25.67 -9.96 -0.23
N GLY A 22 -24.95 -11.04 0.16
CA GLY A 22 -24.87 -12.31 -0.57
C GLY A 22 -23.99 -12.31 -1.83
N ALA A 23 -23.34 -11.19 -2.14
CA ALA A 23 -22.31 -11.09 -3.18
C ALA A 23 -21.00 -11.73 -2.71
N PRO A 24 -20.16 -12.28 -3.59
CA PRO A 24 -18.84 -12.78 -3.19
C PRO A 24 -17.99 -11.65 -2.61
N LEU A 25 -17.19 -11.94 -1.59
CA LEU A 25 -16.20 -10.98 -1.09
C LEU A 25 -15.20 -10.65 -2.19
N THR A 26 -14.63 -9.44 -2.16
CA THR A 26 -13.56 -9.05 -3.10
C THR A 26 -12.37 -10.02 -3.03
N ARG A 27 -12.05 -10.55 -1.85
CA ARG A 27 -11.01 -11.58 -1.69
C ARG A 27 -11.43 -12.94 -2.24
N THR A 28 -12.69 -13.34 -2.10
CA THR A 28 -13.21 -14.57 -2.71
C THR A 28 -13.02 -14.53 -4.23
N VAL A 29 -13.31 -13.39 -4.85
CA VAL A 29 -13.06 -13.21 -6.30
C VAL A 29 -11.58 -13.30 -6.64
N LYS A 30 -10.73 -12.59 -5.88
CA LYS A 30 -9.29 -12.49 -6.18
C LYS A 30 -8.47 -13.74 -5.87
N LEU A 31 -8.85 -14.49 -4.84
CA LEU A 31 -8.06 -15.60 -4.31
C LEU A 31 -8.63 -16.97 -4.70
N ILE A 32 -9.94 -17.06 -4.99
CA ILE A 32 -10.60 -18.32 -5.35
C ILE A 32 -11.15 -18.25 -6.77
N VAL A 33 -12.15 -17.39 -7.01
CA VAL A 33 -12.93 -17.44 -8.26
C VAL A 33 -12.03 -17.22 -9.47
N LEU A 34 -11.28 -16.12 -9.53
CA LEU A 34 -10.41 -15.86 -10.68
C LEU A 34 -9.27 -16.90 -10.80
N PRO A 35 -8.41 -17.10 -9.80
CA PRO A 35 -7.23 -17.96 -9.98
C PRO A 35 -7.52 -19.45 -10.00
N LEU A 36 -8.57 -19.95 -9.32
CA LEU A 36 -8.79 -21.38 -9.13
C LEU A 36 -10.00 -21.94 -9.90
N VAL A 37 -11.02 -21.12 -10.16
CA VAL A 37 -12.22 -21.52 -10.92
C VAL A 37 -12.14 -21.06 -12.37
N VAL A 38 -11.97 -19.75 -12.60
CA VAL A 38 -11.95 -19.16 -13.95
C VAL A 38 -10.64 -19.42 -14.66
N ARG A 39 -9.51 -19.39 -13.93
CA ARG A 39 -8.16 -19.62 -14.44
C ARG A 39 -7.88 -18.88 -15.77
N PRO A 40 -7.83 -17.53 -15.79
CA PRO A 40 -7.63 -16.75 -17.02
C PRO A 40 -6.41 -17.15 -17.85
N SER A 41 -5.38 -17.75 -17.24
CA SER A 41 -4.22 -18.29 -17.97
C SER A 41 -4.57 -19.49 -18.86
N LEU A 42 -5.59 -20.27 -18.49
CA LEU A 42 -6.15 -21.37 -19.29
C LEU A 42 -7.34 -20.92 -20.16
N HIS A 43 -7.96 -19.80 -19.78
CA HIS A 43 -9.11 -19.19 -20.44
C HIS A 43 -8.83 -17.72 -20.79
N PRO A 44 -7.86 -17.44 -21.70
CA PRO A 44 -7.47 -16.08 -22.05
C PRO A 44 -8.63 -15.25 -22.62
N GLU A 45 -9.61 -15.90 -23.25
CA GLU A 45 -10.85 -15.29 -23.72
C GLU A 45 -11.70 -14.67 -22.60
N LEU A 46 -11.50 -15.08 -21.34
CA LEU A 46 -12.20 -14.55 -20.16
C LEU A 46 -11.41 -13.47 -19.43
N ALA A 47 -10.21 -13.10 -19.91
CA ALA A 47 -9.33 -12.12 -19.28
C ALA A 47 -9.61 -10.66 -19.67
N ALA A 48 -10.62 -10.42 -20.51
CA ALA A 48 -10.98 -9.09 -21.00
C ALA A 48 -11.80 -8.29 -19.98
N ASP A 49 -11.67 -6.95 -20.02
CA ASP A 49 -12.43 -6.03 -19.15
C ASP A 49 -13.95 -6.08 -19.43
N PHE A 50 -14.33 -6.40 -20.68
CA PHE A 50 -15.71 -6.55 -21.13
C PHE A 50 -15.86 -7.88 -21.85
N LEU A 51 -16.85 -8.66 -21.43
CA LEU A 51 -17.16 -9.97 -22.00
C LEU A 51 -18.35 -9.86 -22.93
N ASP A 52 -18.27 -10.51 -24.09
CA ASP A 52 -19.42 -10.72 -24.96
C ASP A 52 -20.41 -11.73 -24.32
N PRO A 53 -21.64 -11.88 -24.85
CA PRO A 53 -22.64 -12.77 -24.28
C PRO A 53 -22.20 -14.25 -24.16
N ARG A 54 -21.41 -14.77 -25.10
CA ARG A 54 -20.91 -16.16 -25.07
C ARG A 54 -19.85 -16.32 -23.99
N GLN A 55 -18.92 -15.38 -23.89
CA GLN A 55 -17.90 -15.35 -22.84
C GLN A 55 -18.53 -15.23 -21.45
N ALA A 56 -19.54 -14.37 -21.31
CA ALA A 56 -20.29 -14.22 -20.06
C ALA A 56 -21.02 -15.51 -19.66
N ALA A 57 -21.65 -16.20 -20.62
CA ALA A 57 -22.29 -17.50 -20.38
C ALA A 57 -21.26 -18.58 -19.99
N ARG A 58 -20.09 -18.61 -20.63
CA ARG A 58 -19.01 -19.53 -20.26
C ARG A 58 -18.51 -19.28 -18.83
N LEU A 59 -18.31 -18.02 -18.47
CA LEU A 59 -17.92 -17.64 -17.11
C LEU A 59 -18.96 -18.09 -16.07
N GLU A 60 -20.25 -17.90 -16.36
CA GLU A 60 -21.33 -18.33 -15.49
C GLU A 60 -21.35 -19.85 -15.31
N THR A 61 -21.16 -20.61 -16.39
CA THR A 61 -21.07 -22.08 -16.35
C THR A 61 -19.92 -22.56 -15.48
N LEU A 62 -18.71 -22.00 -15.64
CA LEU A 62 -17.55 -22.39 -14.81
C LEU A 62 -17.81 -22.18 -13.31
N ILE A 63 -18.45 -21.07 -12.95
CA ILE A 63 -18.79 -20.79 -11.55
C ILE A 63 -19.84 -21.78 -11.04
N ARG A 64 -20.85 -22.10 -11.85
CA ARG A 64 -21.91 -23.06 -11.50
C ARG A 64 -21.36 -24.47 -11.30
N GLU A 65 -20.49 -24.91 -12.21
CA GLU A 65 -19.81 -26.22 -12.13
C GLU A 65 -18.93 -26.33 -10.87
N ALA A 66 -18.34 -25.23 -10.41
CA ALA A 66 -17.56 -25.19 -9.18
C ALA A 66 -18.41 -25.10 -7.90
N GLY A 67 -19.74 -25.02 -8.00
CA GLY A 67 -20.65 -24.70 -6.88
C GLY A 67 -20.47 -25.57 -5.64
N ALA A 68 -20.54 -26.90 -5.79
CA ALA A 68 -20.38 -27.83 -4.67
C ALA A 68 -19.02 -27.68 -3.97
N ARG A 69 -17.95 -27.51 -4.75
CA ARG A 69 -16.60 -27.28 -4.22
C ARG A 69 -16.48 -25.95 -3.49
N LEU A 70 -17.14 -24.89 -3.98
CA LEU A 70 -17.18 -23.59 -3.31
C LEU A 70 -17.93 -23.65 -1.97
N VAL A 71 -19.00 -24.44 -1.88
CA VAL A 71 -19.72 -24.70 -0.62
C VAL A 71 -18.82 -25.46 0.37
N ALA A 72 -18.19 -26.54 -0.08
CA ALA A 72 -17.21 -27.28 0.74
C ALA A 72 -16.04 -26.37 1.19
N THR A 73 -15.55 -25.48 0.32
CA THR A 73 -14.52 -24.48 0.65
C THR A 73 -14.98 -23.56 1.78
N ALA A 74 -16.24 -23.11 1.75
CA ALA A 74 -16.82 -22.25 2.78
C ALA A 74 -16.97 -22.97 4.14
N GLN A 75 -17.29 -24.27 4.11
CA GLN A 75 -17.35 -25.12 5.30
C GLN A 75 -15.94 -25.35 5.89
N TRP A 76 -14.95 -25.72 5.06
CA TRP A 76 -13.55 -25.82 5.47
C TRP A 76 -13.04 -24.51 6.09
N PHE A 77 -13.36 -23.37 5.49
CA PHE A 77 -12.93 -22.08 6.05
C PHE A 77 -13.54 -21.79 7.42
N THR A 78 -14.80 -22.18 7.63
CA THR A 78 -15.46 -22.07 8.94
C THR A 78 -14.78 -22.96 9.98
N LEU A 79 -14.45 -24.21 9.59
CA LEU A 79 -13.72 -25.15 10.45
C LEU A 79 -12.32 -24.65 10.79
N LEU A 80 -11.54 -24.22 9.80
CA LEU A 80 -10.19 -23.67 10.01
C LEU A 80 -10.22 -22.44 10.92
N LYS A 81 -11.22 -21.56 10.81
CA LYS A 81 -11.37 -20.43 11.75
C LYS A 81 -11.60 -20.89 13.19
N LYS A 82 -12.44 -21.91 13.41
CA LYS A 82 -12.69 -22.50 14.74
C LYS A 82 -11.40 -23.10 15.30
N THR A 83 -10.72 -23.94 14.52
CA THR A 83 -9.47 -24.61 14.91
C THR A 83 -8.34 -23.61 15.16
N ARG A 84 -8.20 -22.58 14.31
CA ARG A 84 -7.22 -21.49 14.49
C ARG A 84 -7.39 -20.79 15.83
N ARG A 85 -8.63 -20.50 16.23
CA ARG A 85 -8.94 -19.88 17.54
C ARG A 85 -8.57 -20.82 18.69
N ALA A 86 -8.89 -22.10 18.56
CA ALA A 86 -8.54 -23.11 19.57
C ALA A 86 -7.01 -23.27 19.75
N LEU A 87 -6.24 -23.09 18.67
CA LEU A 87 -4.77 -23.09 18.69
C LEU A 87 -4.15 -21.75 19.12
N GLY A 88 -4.95 -20.72 19.42
CA GLY A 88 -4.43 -19.40 19.79
C GLY A 88 -3.68 -18.68 18.66
N ILE A 89 -3.80 -19.11 17.40
CA ILE A 89 -3.10 -18.50 16.27
C ILE A 89 -3.75 -17.14 15.98
N VAL A 90 -3.02 -16.05 16.19
CA VAL A 90 -3.49 -14.67 15.96
C VAL A 90 -2.88 -14.01 14.72
N ALA A 91 -1.77 -14.54 14.20
CA ALA A 91 -1.05 -13.96 13.07
C ALA A 91 -1.80 -14.10 11.73
N GLY A 92 -1.66 -13.08 10.87
CA GLY A 92 -2.14 -13.04 9.49
C GLY A 92 -3.65 -12.87 9.31
N ASN A 93 -4.06 -12.41 8.13
CA ASN A 93 -5.47 -12.33 7.76
C ASN A 93 -5.96 -13.73 7.34
N PRO A 94 -7.00 -14.30 7.98
CA PRO A 94 -7.47 -15.64 7.65
C PRO A 94 -7.90 -15.83 6.18
N GLN A 95 -8.45 -14.79 5.54
CA GLN A 95 -8.87 -14.87 4.14
C GLN A 95 -7.66 -14.97 3.21
N ASP A 96 -6.61 -14.19 3.48
CA ASP A 96 -5.39 -14.20 2.66
C ASP A 96 -4.60 -15.50 2.85
N LEU A 97 -4.64 -16.12 4.03
CA LEU A 97 -3.89 -17.34 4.34
C LEU A 97 -4.62 -18.63 3.95
N TYR A 98 -5.95 -18.69 4.14
CA TYR A 98 -6.65 -19.97 4.13
C TYR A 98 -7.63 -20.14 2.97
N PHE A 99 -7.97 -19.09 2.20
CA PHE A 99 -8.95 -19.24 1.11
C PHE A 99 -8.53 -20.26 0.05
N GLN A 100 -7.28 -20.22 -0.39
CA GLN A 100 -6.75 -21.15 -1.39
C GLN A 100 -6.59 -22.55 -0.78
N LEU A 101 -6.01 -22.63 0.43
CA LEU A 101 -5.91 -23.88 1.18
C LEU A 101 -7.27 -24.56 1.40
N CYS A 102 -8.32 -23.81 1.74
CA CYS A 102 -9.66 -24.38 1.90
C CYS A 102 -10.23 -24.90 0.57
N PHE A 103 -9.86 -24.30 -0.56
CA PHE A 103 -10.27 -24.79 -1.87
C PHE A 103 -9.50 -26.06 -2.25
N GLU A 104 -8.22 -26.15 -1.88
CA GLU A 104 -7.41 -27.37 -2.01
C GLU A 104 -7.99 -28.49 -1.15
N LEU A 105 -8.24 -28.25 0.13
CA LEU A 105 -8.91 -29.20 1.03
C LEU A 105 -10.28 -29.64 0.51
N ALA A 106 -11.08 -28.71 -0.04
CA ALA A 106 -12.35 -29.05 -0.66
C ALA A 106 -12.21 -29.84 -1.97
N THR A 107 -11.07 -29.73 -2.65
CA THR A 107 -10.76 -30.52 -3.85
C THR A 107 -10.32 -31.93 -3.50
N GLU A 108 -9.54 -32.08 -2.42
CA GLU A 108 -8.97 -33.35 -1.98
C GLU A 108 -9.91 -34.17 -1.11
N HIS A 109 -10.68 -33.52 -0.24
CA HIS A 109 -11.48 -34.17 0.80
C HIS A 109 -12.98 -33.88 0.68
N GLU A 110 -13.42 -33.14 -0.34
CA GLU A 110 -14.80 -32.68 -0.48
C GLU A 110 -15.26 -31.91 0.77
N GLU A 111 -16.46 -32.18 1.31
CA GLU A 111 -16.96 -31.53 2.52
C GLU A 111 -16.26 -32.03 3.80
N PRO A 112 -16.05 -31.16 4.82
CA PRO A 112 -15.46 -31.59 6.09
C PRO A 112 -16.29 -32.71 6.75
N SER A 113 -15.71 -33.90 6.81
CA SER A 113 -16.33 -35.10 7.39
C SER A 113 -15.54 -35.61 8.61
N ASN A 114 -15.72 -36.88 8.99
CA ASN A 114 -15.04 -37.46 10.15
C ASN A 114 -13.52 -37.34 10.01
N GLY A 115 -12.85 -36.78 11.02
CA GLY A 115 -11.40 -36.52 10.99
C GLY A 115 -11.00 -35.16 10.41
N ALA A 116 -11.94 -34.37 9.88
CA ALA A 116 -11.63 -33.05 9.33
C ALA A 116 -11.00 -32.09 10.34
N GLU A 117 -11.30 -32.21 11.64
CA GLU A 117 -10.64 -31.41 12.68
C GLU A 117 -9.13 -31.70 12.78
N ALA A 118 -8.70 -32.96 12.58
CA ALA A 118 -7.29 -33.34 12.57
C ALA A 118 -6.59 -32.81 11.32
N VAL A 119 -7.22 -32.93 10.15
CA VAL A 119 -6.73 -32.37 8.88
C VAL A 119 -6.59 -30.85 8.99
N ALA A 120 -7.62 -30.15 9.47
CA ALA A 120 -7.58 -28.70 9.68
C ALA A 120 -6.48 -28.28 10.65
N ARG A 121 -6.25 -29.06 11.73
CA ARG A 121 -5.17 -28.80 12.68
C ARG A 121 -3.81 -28.97 12.03
N ALA A 122 -3.59 -30.07 11.30
CA ALA A 122 -2.33 -30.33 10.62
C ALA A 122 -2.01 -29.21 9.60
N ALA A 123 -2.97 -28.85 8.76
CA ALA A 123 -2.82 -27.79 7.77
C ALA A 123 -2.52 -26.41 8.42
N LEU A 124 -3.18 -26.08 9.54
CA LEU A 124 -2.90 -24.84 10.27
C LEU A 124 -1.50 -24.82 10.90
N VAL A 125 -1.04 -25.95 11.43
CA VAL A 125 0.32 -26.09 11.99
C VAL A 125 1.35 -25.95 10.88
N GLU A 126 1.12 -26.56 9.72
CA GLU A 126 1.99 -26.42 8.55
C GLU A 126 2.10 -24.95 8.10
N VAL A 127 0.98 -24.27 7.92
CA VAL A 127 0.97 -22.83 7.56
C VAL A 127 1.63 -21.97 8.63
N ALA A 128 1.46 -22.30 9.91
CA ALA A 128 2.12 -21.57 11.00
C ALA A 128 3.64 -21.80 11.00
N ASN A 129 4.08 -23.03 10.75
CA ASN A 129 5.49 -23.42 10.69
C ASN A 129 6.17 -22.89 9.42
N ALA A 130 5.44 -22.71 8.32
CA ALA A 130 5.95 -22.13 7.08
C ALA A 130 6.54 -20.73 7.29
N ALA A 131 6.12 -20.00 8.34
CA ALA A 131 6.74 -18.72 8.67
C ALA A 131 8.16 -18.86 9.26
N GLY A 132 8.61 -20.07 9.60
CA GLY A 132 9.94 -20.34 10.17
C GLY A 132 10.21 -19.58 11.47
N GLY A 133 9.19 -19.24 12.25
CA GLY A 133 9.33 -18.37 13.44
C GLY A 133 9.49 -16.88 13.15
N ARG A 134 9.37 -16.42 11.89
CA ARG A 134 9.34 -15.00 11.51
C ARG A 134 7.93 -14.47 11.60
N THR A 135 7.42 -14.38 12.83
CA THR A 135 6.07 -13.90 13.12
C THR A 135 6.11 -12.63 13.98
N VAL A 136 5.00 -11.89 14.00
CA VAL A 136 4.86 -10.72 14.87
C VAL A 136 4.94 -11.12 16.35
N GLU A 137 4.42 -12.30 16.73
CA GLU A 137 4.52 -12.77 18.11
C GLU A 137 5.97 -13.07 18.48
N ALA A 138 6.72 -13.76 17.62
CA ALA A 138 8.14 -14.00 17.86
C ALA A 138 8.95 -12.69 17.97
N LEU A 139 8.60 -11.65 17.19
CA LEU A 139 9.17 -10.31 17.34
C LEU A 139 8.83 -9.68 18.70
N LYS A 140 7.58 -9.79 19.13
CA LYS A 140 7.11 -9.28 20.41
C LYS A 140 7.81 -9.98 21.58
N ASP A 141 7.88 -11.30 21.55
CA ASP A 141 8.58 -12.12 22.55
C ASP A 141 10.07 -11.78 22.58
N HIS A 142 10.69 -11.64 21.41
CA HIS A 142 12.09 -11.22 21.32
C HIS A 142 12.32 -9.82 21.92
N LEU A 143 11.36 -8.91 21.81
CA LEU A 143 11.47 -7.54 22.32
C LEU A 143 10.84 -7.34 23.72
N ALA A 144 10.41 -8.41 24.39
CA ALA A 144 9.82 -8.35 25.74
C ALA A 144 10.88 -8.33 26.87
N ASP A 145 12.10 -8.79 26.60
CA ASP A 145 13.23 -8.80 27.54
C ASP A 145 13.78 -7.38 27.78
N ASP A 146 13.60 -6.85 28.99
CA ASP A 146 14.01 -5.49 29.36
C ASP A 146 15.52 -5.22 29.22
N VAL A 147 16.37 -6.21 29.52
CA VAL A 147 17.83 -6.07 29.36
C VAL A 147 18.18 -5.94 27.89
N ARG A 148 17.56 -6.77 27.04
CA ARG A 148 17.73 -6.68 25.59
C ARG A 148 17.21 -5.36 25.03
N ARG A 149 16.06 -4.87 25.51
CA ARG A 149 15.51 -3.58 25.11
C ARG A 149 16.45 -2.43 25.47
N SER A 150 17.00 -2.42 26.68
CA SER A 150 17.97 -1.40 27.10
C SER A 150 19.21 -1.41 26.23
N ARG A 151 19.75 -2.59 25.90
CA ARG A 151 20.87 -2.72 24.96
C ARG A 151 20.54 -2.20 23.56
N LEU A 152 19.35 -2.51 23.04
CA LEU A 152 18.90 -2.02 21.73
C LEU A 152 18.73 -0.50 21.72
N ASP A 153 18.19 0.09 22.80
CA ASP A 153 18.06 1.54 22.92
C ASP A 153 19.44 2.22 22.96
N GLY A 154 20.40 1.67 23.69
CA GLY A 154 21.79 2.14 23.69
C GLY A 154 22.45 2.04 22.31
N ASN A 155 22.23 0.94 21.58
CA ASN A 155 22.71 0.78 20.21
C ASN A 155 22.07 1.81 19.25
N LEU A 156 20.78 2.09 19.40
CA LEU A 156 20.08 3.10 18.63
C LEU A 156 20.59 4.51 18.94
N ALA A 157 20.83 4.83 20.21
CA ALA A 157 21.42 6.10 20.62
C ALA A 157 22.79 6.30 19.98
N ALA A 158 23.70 5.32 20.12
CA ALA A 158 25.03 5.39 19.53
C ALA A 158 24.99 5.46 18.00
N ALA A 159 24.18 4.62 17.34
CA ALA A 159 24.03 4.64 15.88
C ALA A 159 23.47 5.97 15.37
N TRP A 160 22.48 6.53 16.07
CA TRP A 160 21.90 7.82 15.74
C TRP A 160 22.90 8.96 15.94
N GLU A 161 23.61 9.00 17.05
CA GLU A 161 24.63 10.04 17.32
C GLU A 161 25.79 9.99 16.32
N SER A 162 26.22 8.79 15.91
CA SER A 162 27.29 8.59 14.92
C SER A 162 26.85 8.83 13.46
N ARG A 163 25.58 9.17 13.22
CA ARG A 163 25.06 9.38 11.85
C ARG A 163 25.80 10.51 11.17
N GLN A 164 26.25 10.28 9.95
CA GLN A 164 26.93 11.30 9.16
C GLN A 164 25.91 12.35 8.67
N THR A 165 26.17 13.62 8.94
CA THR A 165 25.46 14.75 8.33
C THR A 165 26.37 15.42 7.30
N ALA A 166 25.78 16.02 6.25
CA ALA A 166 26.56 16.83 5.32
C ALA A 166 26.89 18.19 5.96
N PRO A 167 28.08 18.78 5.71
CA PRO A 167 28.32 20.18 6.03
C PRO A 167 27.26 21.07 5.39
N ALA A 168 26.82 22.15 6.06
CA ALA A 168 25.67 22.94 5.62
C ALA A 168 25.80 23.49 4.18
N GLY A 169 27.00 23.92 3.76
CA GLY A 169 27.25 24.40 2.39
C GLY A 169 27.19 23.29 1.33
N ASP A 170 27.66 22.09 1.67
CA ASP A 170 27.70 20.94 0.75
C ASP A 170 26.35 20.23 0.67
N ALA A 171 25.54 20.32 1.72
CA ALA A 171 24.21 19.72 1.80
C ALA A 171 23.31 20.17 0.65
N ASP A 172 23.23 21.47 0.42
CA ASP A 172 22.34 22.05 -0.59
C ASP A 172 22.82 21.74 -2.01
N VAL A 173 24.13 21.71 -2.22
CA VAL A 173 24.73 21.32 -3.51
C VAL A 173 24.46 19.85 -3.80
N ALA A 174 24.71 18.98 -2.82
CA ALA A 174 24.48 17.54 -2.94
C ALA A 174 23.00 17.22 -3.19
N ALA A 175 22.09 17.87 -2.46
CA ALA A 175 20.66 17.66 -2.66
C ALA A 175 20.20 18.09 -4.05
N ARG A 176 20.66 19.25 -4.52
CA ARG A 176 20.36 19.76 -5.86
C ARG A 176 20.92 18.87 -6.97
N ALA A 177 22.16 18.40 -6.81
CA ALA A 177 22.78 17.48 -7.75
C ALA A 177 21.98 16.17 -7.88
N ALA A 178 21.57 15.59 -6.75
CA ALA A 178 20.74 14.39 -6.73
C ALA A 178 19.36 14.60 -7.39
N VAL A 179 18.71 15.73 -7.12
CA VAL A 179 17.40 16.07 -7.72
C VAL A 179 17.52 16.33 -9.23
N GLN A 180 18.61 16.95 -9.68
CA GLN A 180 18.88 17.19 -11.10
C GLN A 180 19.19 15.88 -11.83
N ALA A 181 20.04 15.02 -11.27
CA ALA A 181 20.31 13.69 -11.83
C ALA A 181 19.02 12.86 -11.90
N ALA A 182 18.20 12.90 -10.86
CA ALA A 182 16.88 12.25 -10.86
C ALA A 182 15.96 12.77 -11.96
N ALA A 183 15.99 14.07 -12.26
CA ALA A 183 15.20 14.65 -13.35
C ALA A 183 15.66 14.12 -14.72
N SER A 184 16.97 14.04 -14.96
CA SER A 184 17.52 13.45 -16.20
C SER A 184 17.11 12.00 -16.38
N VAL A 185 17.24 11.18 -15.33
CA VAL A 185 16.83 9.76 -15.34
C VAL A 185 15.32 9.61 -15.63
N LEU A 186 14.48 10.43 -15.00
CA LEU A 186 13.03 10.41 -15.21
C LEU A 186 12.60 10.97 -16.57
N GLU A 187 13.42 11.79 -17.25
CA GLU A 187 13.18 12.19 -18.63
C GLU A 187 13.41 11.02 -19.58
N ALA A 188 14.54 10.32 -19.44
CA ALA A 188 14.87 9.17 -20.27
C ALA A 188 13.83 8.03 -20.14
N CYS A 189 13.30 7.79 -18.94
CA CYS A 189 12.43 6.63 -18.69
C CYS A 189 10.98 6.78 -19.14
N GLY A 190 10.49 8.01 -19.25
CA GLY A 190 9.09 8.26 -19.65
C GLY A 190 8.91 8.45 -21.15
N ALA A 191 10.00 8.54 -21.92
CA ALA A 191 9.96 8.66 -23.36
C ALA A 191 9.69 7.30 -24.03
N PRO A 192 8.89 7.23 -25.11
CA PRO A 192 8.74 6.00 -25.88
C PRO A 192 10.04 5.69 -26.64
N GLY A 193 10.68 4.55 -26.34
CA GLY A 193 11.91 4.09 -26.98
C GLY A 193 12.46 2.80 -26.36
N PRO A 194 13.31 2.04 -27.08
CA PRO A 194 13.75 0.71 -26.67
C PRO A 194 14.82 0.70 -25.56
N GLU A 195 15.47 1.82 -25.25
CA GLU A 195 16.51 1.88 -24.22
C GLU A 195 16.13 2.82 -23.09
N ARG A 196 15.87 2.24 -21.91
CA ARG A 196 15.81 2.99 -20.66
C ARG A 196 17.25 3.18 -20.20
N ASP A 197 17.68 4.44 -20.10
CA ASP A 197 19.04 4.83 -19.72
C ASP A 197 19.41 4.30 -18.32
N SER A 198 19.98 3.09 -18.30
CA SER A 198 20.42 2.41 -17.08
C SER A 198 21.76 2.98 -16.59
N ALA A 199 22.58 3.51 -17.48
CA ALA A 199 23.86 4.13 -17.15
C ALA A 199 23.68 5.36 -16.25
N SER A 200 22.68 6.22 -16.51
CA SER A 200 22.40 7.36 -15.64
C SER A 200 21.91 6.95 -14.24
N PHE A 201 21.14 5.85 -14.14
CA PHE A 201 20.73 5.30 -12.84
C PHE A 201 21.92 4.71 -12.09
N GLU A 202 22.74 3.89 -12.75
CA GLU A 202 23.97 3.31 -12.20
C GLU A 202 24.92 4.41 -11.71
N ALA A 203 25.14 5.46 -12.51
CA ALA A 203 25.95 6.61 -12.10
C ALA A 203 25.41 7.32 -10.85
N MET A 204 24.07 7.39 -10.69
CA MET A 204 23.50 7.92 -9.45
C MET A 204 23.83 7.03 -8.23
N VAL A 205 23.75 5.71 -8.40
CA VAL A 205 24.04 4.71 -7.36
C VAL A 205 25.52 4.72 -7.00
N GLU A 206 26.42 4.64 -7.99
CA GLU A 206 27.87 4.70 -7.79
C GLU A 206 28.31 6.01 -7.15
N GLY A 207 27.70 7.13 -7.55
CA GLY A 207 27.94 8.44 -6.95
C GLY A 207 27.34 8.63 -5.55
N GLY A 208 26.60 7.65 -5.02
CA GLY A 208 26.02 7.73 -3.68
C GLY A 208 24.99 8.84 -3.51
N HIS A 209 24.26 9.19 -4.58
CA HIS A 209 23.36 10.35 -4.59
C HIS A 209 22.21 10.22 -3.59
N GLY A 210 21.71 9.02 -3.33
CA GLY A 210 20.68 8.77 -2.33
C GLY A 210 21.19 8.96 -0.91
N SER A 211 22.40 8.47 -0.60
CA SER A 211 23.09 8.73 0.66
C SER A 211 23.34 10.21 0.89
N LEU A 212 23.93 10.88 -0.10
CA LEU A 212 24.23 12.31 -0.06
C LEU A 212 22.97 13.15 0.16
N PHE A 213 21.89 12.83 -0.58
CA PHE A 213 20.60 13.48 -0.43
C PHE A 213 20.02 13.31 0.98
N GLY A 214 20.02 12.07 1.52
CA GLY A 214 19.51 11.82 2.87
C GLY A 214 20.30 12.52 3.96
N ARG A 215 21.64 12.58 3.84
CA ARG A 215 22.49 13.36 4.77
C ARG A 215 22.25 14.86 4.68
N ALA A 216 22.01 15.37 3.47
CA ALA A 216 21.66 16.77 3.26
C ALA A 216 20.34 17.14 3.95
N LEU A 217 19.34 16.26 3.86
CA LEU A 217 18.06 16.48 4.56
C LEU A 217 18.24 16.55 6.08
N TRP A 218 19.13 15.75 6.67
CA TRP A 218 19.45 15.86 8.10
C TRP A 218 20.14 17.17 8.47
N ALA A 219 21.05 17.66 7.62
CA ALA A 219 21.81 18.89 7.88
C ALA A 219 20.93 20.14 7.88
N ARG A 220 19.91 20.19 7.02
CA ARG A 220 19.04 21.36 6.83
C ARG A 220 18.20 21.78 8.04
N ALA A 221 18.03 20.92 9.06
CA ALA A 221 17.36 21.31 10.30
C ALA A 221 18.33 21.67 11.44
N GLY A 222 19.63 21.40 11.29
CA GLY A 222 20.66 21.75 12.28
C GLY A 222 21.09 23.22 12.22
N GLY A 223 20.75 23.93 11.14
CA GLY A 223 21.00 25.36 10.97
C GLY A 223 19.93 26.22 11.63
N GLY A 224 19.98 26.36 12.96
CA GLY A 224 19.45 27.49 13.74
C GLY A 224 17.99 27.92 13.54
N VAL A 225 17.14 27.61 14.52
CA VAL A 225 15.89 28.34 14.78
C VAL A 225 16.23 29.71 15.36
N SER A 226 15.97 30.78 14.61
CA SER A 226 15.54 32.06 15.17
C SER A 226 14.58 32.71 14.20
N GLY A 227 13.32 32.86 14.62
CA GLY A 227 12.34 33.72 13.95
C GLY A 227 11.09 32.97 13.49
N ALA A 228 9.97 33.28 14.15
CA ALA A 228 8.63 32.90 13.75
C ALA A 228 8.25 33.43 12.35
N VAL A 229 7.38 32.66 11.69
CA VAL A 229 6.30 33.06 10.76
C VAL A 229 6.53 34.31 9.90
N SER A 230 6.56 34.07 8.58
CA SER A 230 6.45 35.03 7.46
C SER A 230 7.76 35.67 7.00
N GLY A 231 8.13 35.38 5.75
CA GLY A 231 9.22 36.03 5.02
C GLY A 231 10.39 35.08 4.80
N GLY A 232 10.79 34.91 3.53
CA GLY A 232 11.83 33.97 3.12
C GLY A 232 13.11 34.09 3.93
N VAL A 233 13.73 32.94 4.18
CA VAL A 233 15.06 32.84 4.80
C VAL A 233 16.05 33.66 3.94
N PRO A 234 16.73 34.69 4.48
CA PRO A 234 17.82 35.34 3.78
C PRO A 234 18.97 34.33 3.67
N GLY A 235 19.19 33.80 2.46
CA GLY A 235 20.24 32.81 2.17
C GLY A 235 19.73 31.42 1.79
N GLY A 236 18.42 31.16 1.82
CA GLY A 236 17.84 29.95 1.23
C GLY A 236 17.77 30.07 -0.30
N VAL A 237 18.12 29.01 -1.02
CA VAL A 237 17.84 28.95 -2.47
C VAL A 237 16.31 28.96 -2.66
N PRO A 238 15.75 29.89 -3.47
CA PRO A 238 14.33 29.88 -3.81
C PRO A 238 13.89 28.52 -4.34
N GLY A 239 12.77 27.99 -3.85
CA GLY A 239 12.21 26.72 -4.29
C GLY A 239 12.55 25.48 -3.44
N GLY A 240 13.04 25.59 -2.21
CA GLY A 240 13.26 24.41 -1.34
C GLY A 240 14.12 23.28 -1.97
N VAL A 241 14.10 22.09 -1.36
CA VAL A 241 14.92 20.96 -1.86
C VAL A 241 14.40 20.36 -3.18
N TRP A 242 13.12 20.59 -3.49
CA TRP A 242 12.44 19.98 -4.64
C TRP A 242 12.09 20.98 -5.76
N GLY A 243 12.55 22.22 -5.69
CA GLY A 243 12.15 23.30 -6.61
C GLY A 243 10.77 23.91 -6.32
N ARG A 244 10.17 23.62 -5.16
CA ARG A 244 8.95 24.19 -4.61
C ARG A 244 9.08 24.49 -3.11
N ASP A 245 8.77 25.73 -2.71
CA ASP A 245 8.81 26.16 -1.29
C ASP A 245 7.59 25.69 -0.48
N ASP A 246 6.48 25.36 -1.15
CA ASP A 246 5.24 24.91 -0.50
C ASP A 246 5.27 23.43 -0.07
N LEU A 247 6.32 22.69 -0.43
CA LEU A 247 6.44 21.26 -0.15
C LEU A 247 7.42 20.97 1.00
N PRO A 248 7.06 20.06 1.94
CA PRO A 248 7.97 19.65 2.99
C PRO A 248 9.15 18.86 2.40
N ALA A 249 10.36 19.08 2.93
CA ALA A 249 11.58 18.46 2.42
C ALA A 249 11.52 16.92 2.39
N HIS A 250 10.93 16.31 3.42
CA HIS A 250 10.75 14.86 3.51
C HIS A 250 9.46 14.33 2.85
N LEU A 251 8.65 15.17 2.18
CA LEU A 251 7.42 14.77 1.49
C LEU A 251 6.47 13.90 2.35
N LYS A 252 6.35 14.21 3.66
CA LYS A 252 5.55 13.47 4.65
C LYS A 252 5.99 12.02 4.90
N LEU A 253 7.28 11.73 4.68
CA LEU A 253 7.94 10.54 5.22
C LEU A 253 8.27 10.67 6.72
N THR A 254 8.32 11.90 7.24
CA THR A 254 8.32 12.27 8.66
C THR A 254 7.40 13.47 8.85
N GLU A 255 6.81 13.63 10.03
CA GLU A 255 6.10 14.85 10.44
C GLU A 255 7.05 15.92 11.00
N HIS A 256 8.33 15.59 11.18
CA HIS A 256 9.35 16.46 11.75
C HIS A 256 10.26 17.08 10.68
N LEU A 257 10.98 18.16 11.03
CA LEU A 257 12.00 18.73 10.15
C LEU A 257 13.14 17.74 9.88
N VAL A 258 13.52 16.99 10.92
CA VAL A 258 14.40 15.82 10.86
C VAL A 258 13.72 14.70 11.63
N PRO A 259 13.74 13.45 11.12
CA PRO A 259 13.15 12.33 11.82
C PRO A 259 13.67 12.23 13.25
N PRO A 260 12.83 11.86 14.23
CA PRO A 260 13.28 11.63 15.59
C PRO A 260 14.23 10.42 15.63
N ARG A 261 15.03 10.31 16.70
CA ARG A 261 15.79 9.09 16.96
C ARG A 261 14.80 7.92 17.04
N PRO A 262 15.02 6.82 16.29
CA PRO A 262 14.12 5.67 16.36
C PRO A 262 14.13 5.05 17.77
N GLU A 263 12.96 4.61 18.22
CA GLU A 263 12.81 3.86 19.45
C GLU A 263 12.60 2.37 19.16
N VAL A 264 12.78 1.51 20.17
CA VAL A 264 12.52 0.06 20.03
C VAL A 264 11.05 -0.24 19.75
N GLY A 265 10.13 0.49 20.40
CA GLY A 265 8.68 0.25 20.32
C GLY A 265 8.21 -0.97 21.12
N ARG A 266 6.89 -1.12 21.28
CA ARG A 266 6.26 -2.23 22.04
C ARG A 266 5.16 -2.98 21.27
N GLY A 267 4.61 -2.36 20.22
CA GLY A 267 3.48 -2.88 19.48
C GLY A 267 3.21 -2.03 18.25
N ALA A 268 2.28 -2.46 17.41
CA ALA A 268 1.89 -1.73 16.21
C ALA A 268 0.44 -2.04 15.83
N SER A 269 -0.20 -1.10 15.14
CA SER A 269 -1.49 -1.29 14.50
C SER A 269 -1.47 -0.62 13.13
N THR A 270 -1.92 -1.34 12.09
CA THR A 270 -1.99 -0.79 10.73
C THR A 270 -2.88 0.46 10.62
N ALA A 271 -3.80 0.66 11.57
CA ALA A 271 -4.69 1.82 11.59
C ALA A 271 -4.01 3.10 12.10
N THR A 272 -2.94 2.98 12.88
CA THR A 272 -2.31 4.11 13.60
C THR A 272 -0.80 4.20 13.37
N LEU A 273 -0.30 3.57 12.30
CA LEU A 273 1.13 3.62 11.97
C LEU A 273 1.58 5.08 11.70
N PRO A 274 2.65 5.56 12.36
CA PRO A 274 3.26 6.84 12.06
C PRO A 274 3.80 6.94 10.61
N ALA A 275 4.20 8.15 10.24
CA ALA A 275 4.94 8.37 9.01
C ALA A 275 6.21 7.48 8.99
N PRO A 276 6.62 6.94 7.83
CA PRO A 276 7.62 5.88 7.75
C PRO A 276 8.92 6.07 8.54
N LEU A 277 9.46 7.28 8.59
CA LEU A 277 10.72 7.59 9.28
C LEU A 277 10.52 7.89 10.78
N ASP A 278 9.27 8.03 11.24
CA ASP A 278 8.93 8.27 12.64
C ASP A 278 8.59 6.95 13.36
N ARG A 279 8.60 5.83 12.63
CA ARG A 279 8.26 4.51 13.15
C ARG A 279 9.37 3.96 14.04
N THR A 280 8.95 3.29 15.10
CA THR A 280 9.82 2.45 15.94
C THR A 280 10.34 1.22 15.19
N LEU A 281 11.37 0.56 15.73
CA LEU A 281 11.87 -0.71 15.19
C LEU A 281 10.76 -1.76 15.09
N PHE A 282 9.94 -1.88 16.14
CA PHE A 282 8.81 -2.81 16.15
C PHE A 282 7.85 -2.53 15.00
N GLU A 283 7.44 -1.28 14.79
CA GLU A 283 6.48 -0.92 13.73
C GLU A 283 7.02 -1.15 12.32
N ARG A 284 8.31 -0.90 12.10
CA ARG A 284 8.98 -1.13 10.82
C ARG A 284 8.99 -2.62 10.48
N LEU A 285 9.41 -3.46 11.43
CA LEU A 285 9.45 -4.92 11.26
C LEU A 285 8.05 -5.54 11.25
N PHE A 286 7.11 -4.99 11.99
CA PHE A 286 5.70 -5.41 11.97
C PHE A 286 5.12 -5.36 10.56
N VAL A 287 5.35 -4.27 9.82
CA VAL A 287 4.85 -4.13 8.44
C VAL A 287 5.49 -5.18 7.52
N VAL A 288 6.79 -5.45 7.66
CA VAL A 288 7.48 -6.47 6.87
C VAL A 288 6.93 -7.86 7.17
N LEU A 289 6.84 -8.23 8.44
CA LEU A 289 6.32 -9.54 8.85
C LEU A 289 4.86 -9.70 8.46
N GLN A 290 4.03 -8.66 8.54
CA GLN A 290 2.63 -8.75 8.12
C GLN A 290 2.48 -8.94 6.61
N SER A 291 3.27 -8.21 5.81
CA SER A 291 3.08 -8.15 4.35
C SER A 291 3.88 -9.18 3.55
N SER A 292 4.92 -9.77 4.13
CA SER A 292 5.71 -10.81 3.47
C SER A 292 4.91 -12.11 3.31
N VAL A 293 4.85 -12.59 2.07
CA VAL A 293 4.23 -13.87 1.69
C VAL A 293 5.17 -15.04 1.98
N ARG A 294 6.46 -14.88 1.64
CA ARG A 294 7.53 -15.85 1.90
C ARG A 294 8.35 -15.42 3.11
N ARG A 295 7.85 -15.71 4.31
CA ARG A 295 8.48 -15.29 5.58
C ARG A 295 9.67 -16.16 5.96
N GLU A 296 9.70 -17.39 5.48
CA GLU A 296 10.81 -18.33 5.56
C GLU A 296 12.10 -17.79 4.93
N GLU A 297 11.97 -16.96 3.88
CA GLU A 297 13.11 -16.31 3.22
C GLU A 297 13.64 -15.10 4.00
N LEU A 298 12.92 -14.62 5.02
CA LEU A 298 13.39 -13.52 5.85
C LEU A 298 14.48 -14.01 6.81
N PRO A 299 15.43 -13.13 7.17
CA PRO A 299 16.32 -13.36 8.30
C PRO A 299 15.54 -13.73 9.57
N THR A 300 16.21 -14.39 10.52
CA THR A 300 15.60 -14.70 11.82
C THR A 300 15.19 -13.41 12.54
N VAL A 301 14.22 -13.47 13.45
CA VAL A 301 13.77 -12.29 14.19
C VAL A 301 14.92 -11.53 14.88
N PRO A 302 15.88 -12.18 15.58
CA PRO A 302 17.03 -11.47 16.16
C PRO A 302 17.87 -10.74 15.10
N GLU A 303 18.06 -11.36 13.94
CA GLU A 303 18.83 -10.77 12.84
C GLU A 303 18.09 -9.60 12.19
N LEU A 304 16.77 -9.70 12.02
CA LEU A 304 15.92 -8.61 11.56
C LEU A 304 16.05 -7.39 12.48
N VAL A 305 15.92 -7.60 13.80
CA VAL A 305 16.05 -6.52 14.80
C VAL A 305 17.43 -5.89 14.74
N ARG A 306 18.49 -6.70 14.70
CA ARG A 306 19.87 -6.21 14.64
C ARG A 306 20.13 -5.35 13.40
N ARG A 307 19.70 -5.80 12.21
CA ARG A 307 19.87 -5.05 10.96
C ARG A 307 19.00 -3.78 10.92
N GLU A 308 17.80 -3.83 11.50
CA GLU A 308 16.88 -2.70 11.49
C GLU A 308 17.40 -1.50 12.30
N VAL A 309 18.21 -1.73 13.35
CA VAL A 309 18.94 -0.65 14.04
C VAL A 309 19.73 0.19 13.04
N GLY A 310 20.56 -0.47 12.21
CA GLY A 310 21.34 0.20 11.17
C GLY A 310 20.49 0.88 10.11
N ARG A 311 19.43 0.21 9.60
CA ARG A 311 18.53 0.79 8.59
C ARG A 311 17.80 2.04 9.12
N SER A 312 17.32 2.00 10.36
CA SER A 312 16.56 3.08 10.97
C SER A 312 17.37 4.35 11.21
N CYS A 313 18.69 4.22 11.40
CA CYS A 313 19.62 5.34 11.56
C CYS A 313 20.36 5.70 10.25
N ALA A 314 20.11 5.01 9.14
CA ALA A 314 20.73 5.29 7.85
C ALA A 314 19.98 6.38 7.05
N PRO A 315 20.65 7.05 6.09
CA PRO A 315 20.00 8.05 5.25
C PRO A 315 18.72 7.52 4.60
N LEU A 316 17.63 8.28 4.73
CA LEU A 316 16.29 7.92 4.22
C LEU A 316 15.70 6.63 4.84
N GLY A 317 16.28 6.13 5.94
CA GLY A 317 15.83 4.94 6.65
C GLY A 317 16.04 3.63 5.88
N LEU A 318 17.03 3.59 4.97
CA LEU A 318 17.36 2.44 4.11
C LEU A 318 18.88 2.22 4.11
N HIS A 319 19.33 0.96 3.91
CA HIS A 319 20.75 0.62 3.85
C HIS A 319 21.31 0.59 2.43
N ASP A 320 20.57 0.00 1.48
CA ASP A 320 21.03 -0.13 0.10
C ASP A 320 20.93 1.18 -0.68
N GLU A 321 21.99 1.51 -1.42
CA GLU A 321 22.09 2.79 -2.13
C GLU A 321 21.13 2.89 -3.32
N SER A 322 20.91 1.80 -4.06
CA SER A 322 19.95 1.78 -5.18
C SER A 322 18.52 2.08 -4.69
N LEU A 323 18.19 1.63 -3.48
CA LEU A 323 16.89 1.90 -2.85
C LEU A 323 16.79 3.34 -2.34
N ARG A 324 17.88 3.93 -1.84
CA ARG A 324 17.93 5.37 -1.50
C ARG A 324 17.78 6.25 -2.74
N VAL A 325 18.47 5.92 -3.84
CA VAL A 325 18.31 6.60 -5.13
C VAL A 325 16.86 6.51 -5.61
N ALA A 326 16.21 5.35 -5.45
CA ALA A 326 14.79 5.21 -5.78
C ALA A 326 13.87 6.12 -4.94
N VAL A 327 14.21 6.44 -3.68
CA VAL A 327 13.49 7.47 -2.90
C VAL A 327 13.65 8.85 -3.55
N VAL A 328 14.85 9.20 -4.02
CA VAL A 328 15.11 10.50 -4.70
C VAL A 328 14.33 10.59 -6.00
N LEU A 329 14.38 9.55 -6.84
CA LEU A 329 13.60 9.46 -8.08
C LEU A 329 12.09 9.55 -7.79
N GLY A 330 11.62 8.80 -6.78
CA GLY A 330 10.22 8.84 -6.37
C GLY A 330 9.79 10.20 -5.85
N GLY A 331 10.62 10.87 -5.04
CA GLY A 331 10.36 12.22 -4.56
C GLY A 331 10.29 13.22 -5.70
N ARG A 332 11.24 13.15 -6.64
CA ARG A 332 11.24 13.99 -7.84
C ARG A 332 9.99 13.79 -8.68
N LEU A 333 9.54 12.55 -8.88
CA LEU A 333 8.31 12.22 -9.58
C LEU A 333 7.07 12.72 -8.81
N ALA A 334 7.04 12.53 -7.49
CA ALA A 334 5.92 12.87 -6.62
C ALA A 334 5.59 14.36 -6.64
N VAL A 335 6.62 15.21 -6.67
CA VAL A 335 6.51 16.69 -6.70
C VAL A 335 5.79 17.20 -7.95
N GLY A 336 5.91 16.49 -9.08
CA GLY A 336 5.23 16.83 -10.32
C GLY A 336 3.96 16.02 -10.61
N LEU A 337 3.45 15.24 -9.64
CA LEU A 337 2.16 14.56 -9.79
C LEU A 337 1.03 15.58 -9.74
N ASP A 338 0.20 15.57 -10.78
CA ASP A 338 -0.91 16.49 -10.96
C ASP A 338 -2.14 15.71 -11.49
N PRO A 339 -2.78 14.87 -10.64
CA PRO A 339 -3.99 14.15 -11.04
C PRO A 339 -5.12 15.10 -11.46
N LEU A 340 -5.24 16.24 -10.79
CA LEU A 340 -6.30 17.21 -11.03
C LEU A 340 -6.04 18.12 -12.23
N GLY A 341 -4.85 18.05 -12.83
CA GLY A 341 -4.50 18.76 -14.06
C GLY A 341 -4.78 20.23 -13.98
N ASN A 342 -4.44 20.83 -12.82
CA ASN A 342 -4.69 22.24 -12.55
C ASN A 342 -3.82 23.14 -13.43
N GLY A 343 -2.86 22.57 -14.17
CA GLY A 343 -2.06 23.30 -15.14
C GLY A 343 -0.79 23.90 -14.55
N ASP A 344 -0.55 23.73 -13.25
CA ASP A 344 0.69 24.14 -12.59
C ASP A 344 1.85 23.33 -13.18
N SER A 345 2.49 23.89 -14.21
CA SER A 345 3.70 23.35 -14.80
C SER A 345 4.82 23.50 -13.78
N VAL A 346 5.06 22.44 -13.01
CA VAL A 346 6.27 22.34 -12.19
C VAL A 346 7.49 22.48 -13.12
N PRO A 347 8.42 23.42 -12.86
CA PRO A 347 9.66 23.53 -13.60
C PRO A 347 10.39 22.18 -13.69
N GLY A 348 10.94 21.87 -14.87
CA GLY A 348 11.62 20.59 -15.12
C GLY A 348 10.70 19.36 -15.19
N ARG A 349 9.43 19.53 -15.59
CA ARG A 349 8.50 18.40 -15.81
C ARG A 349 9.06 17.39 -16.80
N THR A 350 9.24 16.16 -16.34
CA THR A 350 9.85 15.09 -17.13
C THR A 350 8.86 14.24 -17.93
N ALA A 351 9.34 13.40 -18.84
CA ALA A 351 8.54 12.42 -19.57
C ALA A 351 7.80 11.47 -18.64
N ALA A 352 8.43 11.03 -17.53
CA ALA A 352 7.77 10.20 -16.53
C ALA A 352 6.54 10.88 -15.92
N HIS A 353 6.64 12.18 -15.62
CA HIS A 353 5.50 12.96 -15.13
C HIS A 353 4.38 12.99 -16.18
N ARG A 354 4.71 13.24 -17.45
CA ARG A 354 3.74 13.27 -18.55
C ARG A 354 3.02 11.91 -18.66
N ALA A 355 3.75 10.81 -18.63
CA ALA A 355 3.18 9.46 -18.72
C ALA A 355 2.23 9.12 -17.56
N VAL A 356 2.65 9.38 -16.31
CA VAL A 356 1.85 9.06 -15.12
C VAL A 356 0.64 9.97 -15.01
N ASN A 357 0.82 11.30 -15.14
CA ASN A 357 -0.29 12.25 -15.06
C ASN A 357 -1.30 12.01 -16.17
N SER A 358 -0.89 11.83 -17.42
CA SER A 358 -1.84 11.57 -18.52
C SER A 358 -2.77 10.38 -18.24
N ARG A 359 -2.25 9.32 -17.61
CA ARG A 359 -3.06 8.17 -17.18
C ARG A 359 -4.00 8.54 -16.04
N TRP A 360 -3.49 9.20 -15.01
CA TRP A 360 -4.27 9.61 -13.84
C TRP A 360 -5.42 10.56 -14.20
N GLN A 361 -5.15 11.55 -15.05
CA GLN A 361 -6.10 12.58 -15.45
C GLN A 361 -7.25 12.03 -16.31
N ARG A 362 -7.04 10.91 -17.01
CA ARG A 362 -8.07 10.20 -17.78
C ARG A 362 -8.96 9.28 -16.92
N GLU A 363 -8.60 9.02 -15.67
CA GLU A 363 -9.39 8.15 -14.81
C GLU A 363 -10.73 8.80 -14.43
N ALA A 364 -11.83 8.06 -14.60
CA ALA A 364 -13.17 8.57 -14.34
C ALA A 364 -13.36 9.05 -12.89
N SER A 365 -12.72 8.40 -11.91
CA SER A 365 -12.72 8.83 -10.51
C SER A 365 -12.06 10.20 -10.32
N VAL A 366 -10.98 10.46 -11.06
CA VAL A 366 -10.27 11.75 -11.03
C VAL A 366 -11.06 12.82 -11.76
N LEU A 367 -11.63 12.53 -12.93
CA LEU A 367 -12.54 13.45 -13.63
C LEU A 367 -13.77 13.79 -12.78
N ARG A 368 -14.28 12.84 -12.00
CA ARG A 368 -15.33 13.10 -11.01
C ARG A 368 -14.83 14.03 -9.91
N ALA A 369 -13.68 13.76 -9.31
CA ALA A 369 -13.10 14.62 -8.28
C ALA A 369 -12.83 16.05 -8.78
N ARG A 370 -12.33 16.23 -10.00
CA ARG A 370 -12.17 17.56 -10.63
C ARG A 370 -13.48 18.33 -10.74
N ARG A 371 -14.56 17.66 -11.14
CA ARG A 371 -15.89 18.30 -11.17
C ARG A 371 -16.34 18.77 -9.79
N MET A 372 -15.92 18.06 -8.74
CA MET A 372 -16.23 18.44 -7.37
C MET A 372 -15.40 19.64 -6.89
N THR A 373 -14.16 19.80 -7.33
CA THR A 373 -13.34 20.96 -6.95
C THR A 373 -13.81 22.27 -7.59
N VAL A 374 -14.64 22.20 -8.64
CA VAL A 374 -15.20 23.37 -9.35
C VAL A 374 -16.67 23.61 -8.99
N ALA A 375 -17.35 22.65 -8.38
CA ALA A 375 -18.76 22.80 -8.01
C ALA A 375 -18.92 23.80 -6.83
N PRO A 376 -19.93 24.70 -6.85
CA PRO A 376 -20.14 25.68 -5.78
C PRO A 376 -20.44 25.06 -4.40
N ARG A 377 -21.02 23.86 -4.38
CA ARG A 377 -21.28 23.04 -3.18
C ARG A 377 -21.16 21.55 -3.55
N PRO A 378 -19.94 20.98 -3.59
CA PRO A 378 -19.75 19.59 -3.98
C PRO A 378 -20.24 18.59 -2.92
N ASP A 379 -20.30 19.05 -1.67
CA ASP A 379 -20.75 18.34 -0.48
C ASP A 379 -21.08 19.43 0.57
N PRO A 380 -22.37 19.81 0.77
CA PRO A 380 -22.73 20.98 1.58
C PRO A 380 -22.26 20.92 3.04
N ASP A 381 -21.89 19.74 3.54
CA ASP A 381 -21.47 19.51 4.93
C ASP A 381 -20.00 19.08 5.09
N GLY A 382 -19.17 19.13 4.04
CA GLY A 382 -17.74 18.77 4.15
C GLY A 382 -17.46 17.26 4.32
N GLY A 383 -18.17 16.42 3.56
CA GLY A 383 -18.13 14.96 3.70
C GLY A 383 -16.99 14.21 2.98
N VAL A 384 -17.22 12.89 2.81
CA VAL A 384 -16.23 11.88 2.38
C VAL A 384 -15.58 12.20 1.04
N LEU A 385 -16.31 12.87 0.14
CA LEU A 385 -15.79 13.17 -1.20
C LEU A 385 -14.85 14.38 -1.22
N ASP A 386 -15.03 15.38 -0.34
CA ASP A 386 -14.06 16.48 -0.20
C ASP A 386 -12.73 15.97 0.38
N ALA A 387 -12.78 15.05 1.35
CA ALA A 387 -11.58 14.38 1.87
C ALA A 387 -10.81 13.67 0.75
N LEU A 388 -11.51 13.00 -0.17
CA LEU A 388 -10.90 12.36 -1.34
C LEU A 388 -10.33 13.37 -2.34
N ALA A 389 -10.94 14.55 -2.49
CA ALA A 389 -10.40 15.61 -3.33
C ALA A 389 -9.13 16.22 -2.71
N ARG A 390 -9.09 16.40 -1.38
CA ARG A 390 -7.87 16.82 -0.66
C ARG A 390 -6.73 15.83 -0.84
N ASP A 391 -6.98 14.52 -0.78
CA ASP A 391 -5.97 13.49 -1.09
C ASP A 391 -5.32 13.68 -2.48
N LEU A 392 -6.11 14.06 -3.49
CA LEU A 392 -5.63 14.30 -4.85
C LEU A 392 -4.87 15.62 -5.02
N ARG A 393 -5.03 16.58 -4.11
CA ARG A 393 -4.21 17.80 -4.08
C ARG A 393 -2.83 17.54 -3.50
N THR A 394 -2.70 16.52 -2.64
CA THR A 394 -1.43 16.10 -2.04
C THR A 394 -1.06 14.65 -2.40
N PRO A 395 -0.99 14.31 -3.71
CA PRO A 395 -0.79 12.91 -4.15
C PRO A 395 0.56 12.34 -3.71
N TRP A 396 1.55 13.21 -3.48
CA TRP A 396 2.88 12.84 -3.01
C TRP A 396 2.84 12.11 -1.66
N VAL A 397 1.89 12.41 -0.76
CA VAL A 397 1.84 11.81 0.57
C VAL A 397 1.57 10.30 0.47
N ALA A 398 0.50 9.92 -0.23
CA ALA A 398 0.15 8.51 -0.42
C ALA A 398 1.19 7.79 -1.27
N TYR A 399 1.74 8.46 -2.28
CA TYR A 399 2.79 7.94 -3.15
C TYR A 399 4.08 7.63 -2.38
N MET A 400 4.64 8.61 -1.68
CA MET A 400 5.92 8.46 -0.96
C MET A 400 5.82 7.45 0.17
N ARG A 401 4.74 7.47 0.96
CA ARG A 401 4.53 6.48 2.02
C ARG A 401 4.47 5.05 1.49
N ARG A 402 3.78 4.84 0.35
CA ARG A 402 3.68 3.52 -0.29
C ARG A 402 4.99 3.09 -0.96
N LEU A 403 5.71 4.03 -1.57
CA LEU A 403 7.03 3.78 -2.14
C LEU A 403 8.01 3.33 -1.06
N TRP A 404 8.11 4.09 0.03
CA TRP A 404 9.03 3.78 1.11
C TRP A 404 8.76 2.40 1.71
N VAL A 405 7.49 2.03 1.95
CA VAL A 405 7.15 0.70 2.47
C VAL A 405 7.62 -0.43 1.55
N ARG A 406 7.50 -0.25 0.23
CA ARG A 406 7.99 -1.25 -0.74
C ARG A 406 9.52 -1.31 -0.75
N LEU A 407 10.18 -0.17 -0.68
CA LEU A 407 11.64 -0.09 -0.63
C LEU A 407 12.18 -0.72 0.65
N HIS A 408 11.62 -0.39 1.81
CA HIS A 408 12.01 -1.00 3.09
C HIS A 408 11.81 -2.53 3.08
N GLY A 409 10.68 -3.01 2.55
CA GLY A 409 10.48 -4.45 2.38
C GLY A 409 11.45 -5.13 1.41
N ARG A 410 12.00 -4.41 0.42
CA ARG A 410 13.10 -4.92 -0.43
C ARG A 410 14.43 -4.89 0.30
N ASP A 411 14.70 -3.79 1.01
CA ASP A 411 15.90 -3.56 1.77
C ASP A 411 16.08 -4.67 2.83
N VAL A 412 15.02 -5.01 3.58
CA VAL A 412 15.04 -6.10 4.57
C VAL A 412 15.30 -7.48 3.96
N ARG A 413 14.97 -7.68 2.68
CA ARG A 413 15.23 -8.90 1.92
C ARG A 413 16.55 -8.85 1.14
N ASP A 414 17.35 -7.82 1.34
CA ASP A 414 18.59 -7.55 0.59
C ASP A 414 18.38 -7.65 -0.94
N ALA A 415 17.27 -7.05 -1.41
CA ALA A 415 16.84 -7.10 -2.80
C ALA A 415 17.01 -5.72 -3.49
N PRO A 416 18.24 -5.36 -3.91
CA PRO A 416 18.52 -4.07 -4.55
C PRO A 416 17.76 -3.90 -5.87
N LEU A 417 17.82 -2.71 -6.44
CA LEU A 417 17.40 -2.41 -7.80
C LEU A 417 18.63 -2.42 -8.71
N ASN A 418 18.68 -3.41 -9.60
CA ASN A 418 19.86 -3.65 -10.44
C ASN A 418 19.93 -2.69 -11.64
N ASP A 419 18.79 -2.17 -12.08
CA ASP A 419 18.71 -1.36 -13.29
C ASP A 419 17.55 -0.35 -13.21
N MET A 420 17.57 0.56 -14.18
CA MET A 420 16.54 1.59 -14.28
C MET A 420 15.17 1.02 -14.66
N ALA A 421 15.12 -0.10 -15.39
CA ALA A 421 13.86 -0.74 -15.77
C ALA A 421 13.09 -1.23 -14.53
N SER A 422 13.79 -1.83 -13.58
CA SER A 422 13.30 -2.29 -12.28
C SER A 422 12.88 -1.12 -11.40
N ALA A 423 13.69 -0.05 -11.36
CA ALA A 423 13.35 1.17 -10.65
C ALA A 423 12.05 1.79 -11.21
N TRP A 424 11.93 1.93 -12.52
CA TRP A 424 10.71 2.44 -13.15
C TRP A 424 9.49 1.57 -12.89
N ALA A 425 9.62 0.25 -13.03
CA ALA A 425 8.53 -0.69 -12.76
C ALA A 425 8.00 -0.55 -11.32
N LEU A 426 8.90 -0.32 -10.36
CA LEU A 426 8.53 -0.03 -8.98
C LEU A 426 7.81 1.32 -8.86
N LEU A 427 8.39 2.41 -9.36
CA LEU A 427 7.87 3.77 -9.25
C LEU A 427 6.48 3.91 -9.90
N ASP A 428 6.33 3.44 -11.15
CA ASP A 428 5.06 3.43 -11.85
C ASP A 428 4.06 2.46 -11.19
N GLY A 429 4.53 1.31 -10.71
CA GLY A 429 3.71 0.37 -9.95
C GLY A 429 3.16 0.95 -8.65
N VAL A 430 3.88 1.86 -7.99
CA VAL A 430 3.37 2.60 -6.82
C VAL A 430 2.31 3.61 -7.26
N ALA A 431 2.57 4.38 -8.33
CA ALA A 431 1.61 5.36 -8.85
C ALA A 431 0.29 4.69 -9.26
N ARG A 432 0.35 3.58 -10.01
CA ARG A 432 -0.84 2.78 -10.37
C ARG A 432 -1.59 2.30 -9.14
N SER A 433 -0.86 1.82 -8.13
CA SER A 433 -1.46 1.35 -6.89
C SER A 433 -2.21 2.46 -6.15
N VAL A 434 -1.62 3.66 -6.04
CA VAL A 434 -2.27 4.81 -5.38
C VAL A 434 -3.55 5.19 -6.13
N MET A 435 -3.50 5.23 -7.45
CA MET A 435 -4.67 5.53 -8.27
C MET A 435 -5.78 4.49 -8.11
N MET A 436 -5.44 3.20 -8.11
CA MET A 436 -6.40 2.10 -7.93
C MET A 436 -7.10 2.16 -6.55
N ASP A 437 -6.33 2.49 -5.51
CA ASP A 437 -6.84 2.66 -4.15
C ASP A 437 -7.78 3.87 -4.04
N HIS A 438 -7.38 5.00 -4.62
CA HIS A 438 -8.24 6.18 -4.71
C HIS A 438 -9.55 5.87 -5.47
N ARG A 439 -9.47 5.20 -6.62
CA ARG A 439 -10.65 4.74 -7.38
C ARG A 439 -11.56 3.85 -6.55
N ALA A 440 -11.00 2.95 -5.73
CA ALA A 440 -11.77 2.10 -4.83
C ALA A 440 -12.49 2.92 -3.75
N ARG A 441 -11.81 3.90 -3.14
CA ARG A 441 -12.42 4.79 -2.14
C ARG A 441 -13.54 5.65 -2.72
N VAL A 442 -13.36 6.24 -3.91
CA VAL A 442 -14.43 6.97 -4.61
C VAL A 442 -15.63 6.08 -4.87
N ARG A 443 -15.43 4.86 -5.38
CA ARG A 443 -16.54 3.91 -5.60
C ARG A 443 -17.26 3.52 -4.31
N ALA A 444 -16.52 3.33 -3.21
CA ALA A 444 -17.11 3.03 -1.91
C ALA A 444 -17.95 4.20 -1.40
N ALA A 445 -17.42 5.42 -1.43
CA ALA A 445 -18.12 6.63 -1.03
C ALA A 445 -19.43 6.83 -1.82
N LEU A 446 -19.39 6.65 -3.14
CA LEU A 446 -20.57 6.76 -4.00
C LEU A 446 -21.64 5.70 -3.66
N ARG A 447 -21.25 4.45 -3.38
CA ARG A 447 -22.20 3.41 -2.96
C ARG A 447 -22.89 3.76 -1.65
N THR A 448 -22.15 4.29 -0.68
CA THR A 448 -22.71 4.72 0.61
C THR A 448 -23.68 5.88 0.44
N LEU A 449 -23.34 6.89 -0.37
CA LEU A 449 -24.21 8.02 -0.66
C LEU A 449 -25.49 7.58 -1.37
N SER A 450 -25.40 6.69 -2.37
CA SER A 450 -26.57 6.14 -3.04
C SER A 450 -27.47 5.31 -2.13
N ALA A 451 -26.90 4.55 -1.19
CA ALA A 451 -27.67 3.76 -0.21
C ALA A 451 -28.40 4.66 0.81
N THR A 452 -27.78 5.77 1.19
CA THR A 452 -28.38 6.75 2.14
C THR A 452 -29.49 7.58 1.48
N ALA A 453 -29.44 7.76 0.16
CA ALA A 453 -30.44 8.50 -0.60
C ALA A 453 -31.70 7.68 -0.97
N ALA A 454 -31.75 6.38 -0.67
CA ALA A 454 -32.95 5.56 -0.91
C ALA A 454 -34.01 5.85 0.18
N PRO A 455 -35.23 6.30 -0.17
CA PRO A 455 -36.23 6.62 0.83
C PRO A 455 -36.77 5.33 1.48
N THR A 456 -36.89 5.36 2.81
CA THR A 456 -37.71 4.43 3.60
C THR A 456 -39.17 4.60 3.16
N ALA A 457 -39.60 3.83 2.16
CA ALA A 457 -41.01 3.75 1.81
C ALA A 457 -41.75 3.04 2.95
N ALA A 458 -42.31 3.82 3.88
CA ALA A 458 -43.29 3.31 4.83
C ALA A 458 -44.56 2.89 4.07
N PRO A 459 -45.14 1.71 4.33
CA PRO A 459 -46.44 1.36 3.77
C PRO A 459 -47.50 2.17 4.51
N THR A 460 -48.07 3.19 3.87
CA THR A 460 -49.26 3.87 4.35
C THR A 460 -50.45 2.92 4.20
N ALA A 461 -50.72 2.13 5.24
CA ALA A 461 -52.00 1.46 5.41
C ALA A 461 -53.03 2.52 5.78
N ALA A 462 -53.97 2.82 4.88
CA ALA A 462 -55.16 3.60 5.20
C ALA A 462 -56.20 2.68 5.85
N PRO A 463 -56.82 3.05 6.99
CA PRO A 463 -57.93 2.29 7.55
C PRO A 463 -59.23 2.64 6.83
N ALA A 464 -60.07 1.62 6.65
CA ALA A 464 -61.44 1.74 6.21
C ALA A 464 -62.35 2.24 7.35
N ALA A 465 -63.11 3.30 7.08
CA ALA A 465 -64.41 3.66 7.67
C ALA A 465 -64.94 4.81 6.78
N GLY A 466 -66.09 4.75 6.10
CA GLY A 466 -67.38 4.21 6.49
C GLY A 466 -68.27 5.36 6.96
N GLN A 467 -69.05 5.98 6.07
CA GLN A 467 -70.36 6.59 6.40
C GLN A 467 -71.16 6.97 5.15
N ARG A 468 -72.48 6.83 5.29
CA ARG A 468 -73.57 6.83 4.31
C ARG A 468 -74.17 8.24 4.10
N SER A 469 -75.04 8.32 3.07
CA SER A 469 -76.10 9.31 2.81
C SER A 469 -75.61 10.65 2.28
N SER A 470 -76.16 11.26 1.23
CA SER A 470 -77.44 11.13 0.51
C SER A 470 -77.23 11.45 -0.96
#